data_AF-A0AAW0II53-F1
#
_entry.id   AF-A0AAW0II53-F1
#
_cell.length_a   1.000
_cell.length_b   1.000
_cell.length_c   1.000
_cell.angle_alpha   90.00
_cell.angle_beta   90.00
_cell.angle_gamma   90.00
#
_symmetry.space_group_name_H-M   'P 1'
#
loop_
_entity.id
_entity.type
_entity.pdbx_description
1 polymer ?
#
loop_
_entity_poly.entity_id
_entity_poly.type
_entity_poly.pdbx_seq_one_letter_code
_entity_poly.pdbx_strand_id
1 'polypeptide(L)'
;MTSKQLNNWAVYRLSKFTRQGYVRPVPVPRSLNSDISYFGVGGKQAVFFVGQSARMISKPADSQDVHELVLSKEDFEKKEKNKEAIYSGYIRNRKPADSVHITNDDERFLHNLIVEEKKKDSFTAVVITGVQPEHIQHIYHYYIHGPKGNEISTAKEVGPFNNIDIEISLFEKGKTPKIVNLREIHDDMQTLYINTASDSFEFKAHVEGDGVVEGVIRYHPFLYDRETYPDDPCFPSKLRDEEDDDDCFILEKAARGKRPIFECFWNGRFDWCAPPKKRGLAPIECFNRISGALFTNDKFQVSTNKLTFMDLELKLKDKNTLFTRILNGQVKTVKTLPLFYGSIVRFFLYGDHDGEVYATGGEVQIAMEPQALYDEIKTVPIAKLDRTVAEKTIKKYVEDEMARLPDRLSVTWPEGDELLPNEVRPAGTPIGALRIEILNKKGEAMQKLPGTSHGGSKKLLVELKVILHKNIQKLGNYTLKLQVVLNESNADTYAGRSLPSKAIKFSVKEGKPEKFSFGLLDSPFRVGVPFNIPLELQDEFGHITQLSADVQPVLEASNSELLEFISALSPQSGVTICHFYCSASPS
;
A
#
# COMPACT_ATOMS: atom_id res chain seq x y z
N MET A 1 -6.41 -32.27 -0.22
CA MET A 1 -6.79 -32.53 -1.62
C MET A 1 -8.06 -33.34 -1.63
N THR A 2 -9.09 -32.95 -2.39
CA THR A 2 -10.27 -33.79 -2.65
C THR A 2 -9.89 -35.03 -3.47
N SER A 3 -10.77 -36.03 -3.58
CA SER A 3 -10.52 -37.21 -4.45
C SER A 3 -10.17 -36.82 -5.89
N LYS A 4 -10.81 -35.77 -6.44
CA LYS A 4 -10.51 -35.28 -7.79
C LYS A 4 -9.12 -34.62 -7.87
N GLN A 5 -8.74 -33.82 -6.87
CA GLN A 5 -7.42 -33.20 -6.82
C GLN A 5 -6.31 -34.24 -6.63
N LEU A 6 -6.55 -35.28 -5.83
CA LEU A 6 -5.62 -36.39 -5.64
C LEU A 6 -5.47 -37.24 -6.91
N ASN A 7 -6.57 -37.50 -7.62
CA ASN A 7 -6.53 -38.11 -8.95
C ASN A 7 -5.71 -37.26 -9.94
N ASN A 8 -5.95 -35.94 -9.98
CA ASN A 8 -5.18 -35.02 -10.81
C ASN A 8 -3.68 -35.03 -10.46
N TRP A 9 -3.32 -35.21 -9.18
CA TRP A 9 -1.92 -35.37 -8.77
C TRP A 9 -1.29 -36.63 -9.38
N ALA A 10 -2.04 -37.73 -9.55
CA ALA A 10 -1.51 -38.97 -10.14
C ALA A 10 -1.24 -38.85 -11.65
N VAL A 11 -1.94 -37.98 -12.37
CA VAL A 11 -1.76 -37.79 -13.81
C VAL A 11 -0.41 -37.11 -14.09
N TYR A 12 0.48 -37.81 -14.81
CA TYR A 12 1.79 -37.28 -15.18
C TYR A 12 1.66 -36.11 -16.18
N ARG A 13 2.44 -35.04 -15.97
CA ARG A 13 2.37 -33.78 -16.76
C ARG A 13 1.04 -33.01 -16.70
N LEU A 14 0.11 -33.38 -15.82
CA LEU A 14 -1.05 -32.53 -15.54
C LEU A 14 -0.61 -31.37 -14.64
N SER A 15 -0.61 -30.16 -15.20
CA SER A 15 -0.07 -28.97 -14.57
C SER A 15 -1.17 -28.00 -14.14
N LYS A 16 -0.76 -26.90 -13.50
CA LYS A 16 -1.67 -25.80 -13.17
C LYS A 16 -2.27 -25.12 -14.40
N PHE A 17 -1.62 -25.23 -15.55
CA PHE A 17 -2.07 -24.64 -16.83
C PHE A 17 -3.09 -25.52 -17.56
N THR A 18 -3.05 -26.83 -17.35
CA THR A 18 -3.94 -27.78 -18.01
C THR A 18 -5.12 -28.22 -17.15
N ARG A 19 -5.06 -28.02 -15.83
CA ARG A 19 -6.19 -28.22 -14.91
C ARG A 19 -7.04 -26.94 -14.79
N GLN A 20 -8.35 -27.10 -14.63
CA GLN A 20 -9.26 -25.96 -14.41
C GLN A 20 -9.04 -25.31 -13.02
N GLY A 21 -9.19 -23.98 -12.95
CA GLY A 21 -9.27 -23.24 -11.67
C GLY A 21 -7.95 -22.68 -11.11
N TYR A 22 -6.92 -22.46 -11.93
CA TYR A 22 -5.69 -21.80 -11.48
C TYR A 22 -5.83 -20.27 -11.43
N VAL A 23 -5.40 -19.67 -10.33
CA VAL A 23 -5.30 -18.21 -10.14
C VAL A 23 -3.83 -17.85 -10.03
N ARG A 24 -3.36 -16.93 -10.88
CA ARG A 24 -1.97 -16.46 -10.85
C ARG A 24 -1.77 -15.54 -9.64
N PRO A 25 -0.72 -15.73 -8.84
CA PRO A 25 -0.46 -14.86 -7.69
C PRO A 25 -0.09 -13.45 -8.13
N VAL A 26 -0.37 -12.48 -7.27
CA VAL A 26 0.09 -11.10 -7.45
C VAL A 26 1.62 -11.02 -7.29
N PRO A 27 2.29 -10.06 -7.96
CA PRO A 27 3.72 -9.83 -7.75
C PRO A 27 4.04 -9.53 -6.29
N VAL A 28 5.04 -10.20 -5.73
CA VAL A 28 5.53 -10.00 -4.35
C VAL A 28 7.07 -9.90 -4.36
N PRO A 29 7.69 -9.19 -3.41
CA PRO A 29 9.14 -9.06 -3.35
C PRO A 29 9.85 -10.42 -3.40
N ARG A 30 10.96 -10.49 -4.15
CA ARG A 30 11.75 -11.72 -4.35
C ARG A 30 10.96 -12.91 -4.93
N SER A 31 9.74 -12.67 -5.43
CA SER A 31 8.81 -13.70 -5.92
C SER A 31 8.53 -14.81 -4.90
N LEU A 32 8.49 -14.49 -3.60
CA LEU A 32 8.10 -15.39 -2.50
C LEU A 32 6.58 -15.62 -2.47
N ASN A 33 6.04 -16.15 -3.56
CA ASN A 33 4.61 -16.30 -3.80
C ASN A 33 4.08 -17.71 -3.49
N SER A 34 4.95 -18.65 -3.09
CA SER A 34 4.63 -20.07 -2.89
C SER A 34 4.12 -20.82 -4.13
N ASP A 35 4.06 -20.17 -5.30
CA ASP A 35 3.60 -20.74 -6.55
C ASP A 35 4.76 -21.34 -7.36
N ILE A 36 5.36 -22.37 -6.77
CA ILE A 36 6.57 -23.01 -7.27
C ILE A 36 6.21 -24.06 -8.36
N SER A 37 4.94 -24.40 -8.56
CA SER A 37 4.53 -25.47 -9.49
C SER A 37 4.52 -24.99 -10.96
N TYR A 38 4.96 -25.83 -11.90
CA TYR A 38 4.94 -25.49 -13.34
C TYR A 38 4.62 -26.71 -14.22
N PHE A 39 5.39 -27.79 -14.11
CA PHE A 39 5.34 -28.91 -15.08
C PHE A 39 4.36 -30.04 -14.75
N GLY A 40 3.85 -30.11 -13.51
CA GLY A 40 2.97 -31.21 -13.09
C GLY A 40 3.68 -32.56 -12.88
N VAL A 41 5.02 -32.59 -12.77
CA VAL A 41 5.79 -33.85 -12.60
C VAL A 41 6.65 -33.90 -11.35
N GLY A 42 7.04 -32.76 -10.77
CA GLY A 42 8.09 -32.69 -9.74
C GLY A 42 7.83 -33.54 -8.49
N GLY A 43 6.59 -33.56 -7.98
CA GLY A 43 6.25 -34.41 -6.83
C GLY A 43 6.41 -35.90 -7.12
N LYS A 44 6.10 -36.35 -8.34
CA LYS A 44 6.25 -37.75 -8.75
C LYS A 44 7.72 -38.11 -8.96
N GLN A 45 8.49 -37.21 -9.58
CA GLN A 45 9.93 -37.39 -9.72
C GLN A 45 10.61 -37.48 -8.34
N ALA A 46 10.23 -36.64 -7.38
CA ALA A 46 10.81 -36.66 -6.04
C ALA A 46 10.54 -37.98 -5.30
N VAL A 47 9.28 -38.45 -5.26
CA VAL A 47 8.95 -39.68 -4.51
C VAL A 47 9.59 -40.93 -5.10
N PHE A 48 9.68 -41.02 -6.44
CA PHE A 48 10.30 -42.17 -7.13
C PHE A 48 11.82 -42.04 -7.31
N PHE A 49 12.39 -40.87 -7.04
CA PHE A 49 13.83 -40.70 -6.86
C PHE A 49 14.23 -41.17 -5.46
N VAL A 50 13.45 -40.77 -4.43
CA VAL A 50 13.73 -41.14 -3.04
C VAL A 50 13.47 -42.61 -2.78
N GLY A 51 12.39 -43.18 -3.31
CA GLY A 51 12.04 -44.58 -3.08
C GLY A 51 11.26 -45.21 -4.22
N GLN A 52 10.53 -46.29 -3.93
CA GLN A 52 9.85 -47.11 -4.95
C GLN A 52 8.32 -47.14 -4.82
N SER A 53 7.80 -46.56 -3.72
CA SER A 53 6.37 -46.50 -3.44
C SER A 53 6.03 -45.18 -2.77
N ALA A 54 4.91 -44.59 -3.17
CA ALA A 54 4.38 -43.34 -2.63
C ALA A 54 2.92 -43.53 -2.20
N ARG A 55 2.65 -43.39 -0.91
CA ARG A 55 1.32 -43.33 -0.32
C ARG A 55 0.96 -41.88 -0.01
N MET A 56 0.01 -41.35 -0.76
CA MET A 56 -0.54 -40.01 -0.58
C MET A 56 -1.77 -40.11 0.33
N ILE A 57 -1.75 -39.40 1.47
CA ILE A 57 -2.87 -39.34 2.40
C ILE A 57 -3.26 -37.87 2.55
N SER A 58 -4.50 -37.50 2.21
CA SER A 58 -4.90 -36.09 2.18
C SER A 58 -6.34 -35.89 2.62
N LYS A 59 -6.56 -34.83 3.40
CA LYS A 59 -7.89 -34.37 3.84
C LYS A 59 -7.98 -32.86 3.67
N PRO A 60 -8.91 -32.34 2.84
CA PRO A 60 -9.21 -30.91 2.83
C PRO A 60 -10.11 -30.53 4.02
N ALA A 61 -10.12 -29.25 4.39
CA ALA A 61 -10.80 -28.76 5.61
C ALA A 61 -12.32 -29.01 5.61
N ASP A 62 -12.92 -28.96 4.42
CA ASP A 62 -14.34 -29.15 4.15
C ASP A 62 -14.77 -30.62 4.02
N SER A 63 -13.83 -31.56 3.93
CA SER A 63 -14.14 -32.99 3.83
C SER A 63 -14.20 -33.66 5.20
N GLN A 64 -15.21 -34.51 5.38
CA GLN A 64 -15.29 -35.45 6.50
C GLN A 64 -14.35 -36.64 6.32
N ASP A 65 -14.02 -36.98 5.08
CA ASP A 65 -13.23 -38.15 4.72
C ASP A 65 -11.78 -37.80 4.38
N VAL A 66 -10.88 -38.73 4.71
CA VAL A 66 -9.49 -38.78 4.27
C VAL A 66 -9.43 -39.55 2.96
N HIS A 67 -8.69 -39.02 1.98
CA HIS A 67 -8.47 -39.63 0.68
C HIS A 67 -7.05 -40.17 0.57
N GLU A 68 -6.93 -41.46 0.27
CA GLU A 68 -5.66 -42.16 0.24
C GLU A 68 -5.44 -42.85 -1.11
N LEU A 69 -4.26 -42.65 -1.70
CA LEU A 69 -3.84 -43.23 -2.98
C LEU A 69 -2.41 -43.76 -2.87
N VAL A 70 -2.18 -44.97 -3.36
CA VAL A 70 -0.86 -45.58 -3.44
C VAL A 70 -0.46 -45.71 -4.90
N LEU A 71 0.76 -45.25 -5.23
CA LEU A 71 1.43 -45.54 -6.49
C LEU A 71 2.76 -46.22 -6.16
N SER A 72 2.96 -47.45 -6.61
CA SER A 72 4.19 -48.20 -6.33
C SER A 72 4.66 -48.98 -7.55
N LYS A 73 5.98 -49.19 -7.62
CA LYS A 73 6.61 -50.05 -8.63
C LYS A 73 5.98 -51.45 -8.64
N GLU A 74 5.80 -52.04 -7.47
CA GLU A 74 5.21 -53.37 -7.29
C GLU A 74 3.77 -53.48 -7.83
N ASP A 75 2.94 -52.45 -7.64
CA ASP A 75 1.56 -52.45 -8.14
C ASP A 75 1.52 -52.36 -9.67
N PHE A 76 2.41 -51.58 -10.28
CA PHE A 76 2.55 -51.53 -11.74
C PHE A 76 3.03 -52.87 -12.33
N GLU A 77 4.05 -53.49 -11.74
CA GLU A 77 4.57 -54.80 -12.18
C GLU A 77 3.51 -55.90 -12.02
N LYS A 78 2.73 -55.87 -10.92
CA LYS A 78 1.62 -56.80 -10.70
C LYS A 78 0.53 -56.64 -11.76
N LYS A 79 0.10 -55.41 -12.05
CA LYS A 79 -0.92 -55.13 -13.07
C LYS A 79 -0.46 -55.53 -14.46
N GLU A 80 0.80 -55.28 -14.80
CA GLU A 80 1.41 -55.73 -16.05
C GLU A 80 1.38 -57.26 -16.16
N LYS A 81 1.82 -57.97 -15.12
CA LYS A 81 1.79 -59.43 -15.07
C LYS A 81 0.38 -60.02 -15.20
N ASN A 82 -0.60 -59.37 -14.58
CA ASN A 82 -2.00 -59.80 -14.59
C ASN A 82 -2.79 -59.32 -15.82
N LYS A 83 -2.18 -58.52 -16.71
CA LYS A 83 -2.85 -57.87 -17.86
C LYS A 83 -4.04 -56.99 -17.46
N GLU A 84 -3.92 -56.34 -16.31
CA GLU A 84 -4.88 -55.35 -15.83
C GLU A 84 -4.61 -53.97 -16.46
N ALA A 85 -5.55 -53.04 -16.34
CA ALA A 85 -5.34 -51.67 -16.81
C ALA A 85 -4.29 -50.95 -15.94
N ILE A 86 -3.10 -50.71 -16.51
CA ILE A 86 -1.91 -50.16 -15.82
C ILE A 86 -2.19 -48.87 -15.04
N TYR A 87 -2.90 -47.93 -15.66
CA TYR A 87 -3.19 -46.61 -15.08
C TYR A 87 -4.55 -46.52 -14.39
N SER A 88 -5.17 -47.67 -14.08
CA SER A 88 -6.40 -47.75 -13.30
C SER A 88 -6.08 -48.14 -11.87
N GLY A 89 -6.82 -47.57 -10.92
CA GLY A 89 -6.68 -47.85 -9.49
C GLY A 89 -7.87 -47.28 -8.73
N TYR A 90 -7.78 -47.26 -7.40
CA TYR A 90 -8.83 -46.71 -6.55
C TYR A 90 -8.25 -45.76 -5.51
N ILE A 91 -9.02 -44.74 -5.16
CA ILE A 91 -8.75 -43.89 -4.00
C ILE A 91 -9.55 -44.46 -2.83
N ARG A 92 -8.86 -44.80 -1.75
CA ARG A 92 -9.50 -45.24 -0.51
C ARG A 92 -9.99 -44.00 0.24
N ASN A 93 -11.30 -43.91 0.41
CA ASN A 93 -11.93 -42.92 1.27
C ASN A 93 -12.20 -43.56 2.63
N ARG A 94 -11.75 -42.92 3.71
CA ARG A 94 -11.90 -43.45 5.07
C ARG A 94 -12.09 -42.33 6.07
N LYS A 95 -12.59 -42.68 7.26
CA LYS A 95 -12.68 -41.74 8.38
C LYS A 95 -11.27 -41.40 8.91
N PRO A 96 -11.07 -40.20 9.47
CA PRO A 96 -9.83 -39.86 10.15
C PRO A 96 -9.51 -40.88 11.26
N ALA A 97 -8.22 -41.22 11.40
CA ALA A 97 -7.70 -42.19 12.38
C ALA A 97 -8.12 -43.66 12.19
N ASP A 98 -8.79 -44.02 11.09
CA ASP A 98 -9.00 -45.41 10.70
C ASP A 98 -7.76 -45.95 9.95
N SER A 99 -7.06 -46.91 10.55
CA SER A 99 -5.89 -47.58 9.98
C SER A 99 -6.08 -49.08 9.79
N VAL A 100 -7.32 -49.59 9.79
CA VAL A 100 -7.60 -51.05 9.74
C VAL A 100 -7.09 -51.69 8.44
N HIS A 101 -6.99 -50.91 7.37
CA HIS A 101 -6.47 -51.37 6.07
C HIS A 101 -4.95 -51.54 6.03
N ILE A 102 -4.22 -51.08 7.05
CA ILE A 102 -2.78 -51.32 7.17
C ILE A 102 -2.59 -52.68 7.84
N THR A 103 -2.20 -53.67 7.05
CA THR A 103 -2.00 -55.06 7.50
C THR A 103 -0.55 -55.54 7.41
N ASN A 104 0.30 -54.80 6.69
CA ASN A 104 1.71 -55.13 6.56
C ASN A 104 2.49 -54.65 7.80
N ASP A 105 3.19 -55.55 8.47
CA ASP A 105 3.98 -55.23 9.68
C ASP A 105 5.17 -54.31 9.37
N ASP A 106 5.70 -54.34 8.14
CA ASP A 106 6.75 -53.41 7.70
C ASP A 106 6.24 -51.96 7.61
N GLU A 107 4.93 -51.76 7.45
CA GLU A 107 4.28 -50.45 7.40
C GLU A 107 3.64 -50.04 8.74
N ARG A 108 3.98 -50.73 9.84
CA ARG A 108 3.36 -50.51 11.16
C ARG A 108 3.46 -49.08 11.69
N PHE A 109 4.47 -48.32 11.25
CA PHE A 109 4.62 -46.90 11.57
C PHE A 109 3.43 -46.04 11.10
N LEU A 110 2.69 -46.48 10.07
CA LEU A 110 1.50 -45.80 9.56
C LEU A 110 0.37 -45.74 10.59
N HIS A 111 0.26 -46.72 11.50
CA HIS A 111 -0.76 -46.67 12.55
C HIS A 111 -0.63 -45.42 13.41
N ASN A 112 0.59 -45.08 13.81
CA ASN A 112 0.85 -43.88 14.61
C ASN A 112 0.57 -42.60 13.81
N LEU A 113 1.05 -42.54 12.57
CA LEU A 113 0.83 -41.39 11.68
C LEU A 113 -0.66 -41.12 11.41
N ILE A 114 -1.45 -42.18 11.21
CA ILE A 114 -2.90 -42.09 10.97
C ILE A 114 -3.65 -41.69 12.26
N VAL A 115 -3.22 -42.13 13.43
CA VAL A 115 -3.84 -41.73 14.71
C VAL A 115 -3.75 -40.22 14.97
N GLU A 116 -2.68 -39.57 14.52
CA GLU A 116 -2.49 -38.11 14.66
C GLU A 116 -3.50 -37.28 13.85
N GLU A 117 -4.21 -37.88 12.89
CA GLU A 117 -5.19 -37.20 12.04
C GLU A 117 -6.36 -36.60 12.86
N LYS A 118 -6.66 -37.14 14.06
CA LYS A 118 -7.79 -36.69 14.89
C LYS A 118 -7.79 -35.21 15.22
N LYS A 119 -6.62 -34.58 15.24
CA LYS A 119 -6.44 -33.17 15.62
C LYS A 119 -6.22 -32.24 14.41
N LYS A 120 -6.32 -32.74 13.18
CA LYS A 120 -5.93 -32.02 11.96
C LYS A 120 -7.17 -31.74 11.10
N ASP A 121 -7.59 -30.48 11.02
CA ASP A 121 -8.73 -30.09 10.18
C ASP A 121 -8.45 -30.32 8.69
N SER A 122 -7.24 -29.99 8.24
CA SER A 122 -6.75 -30.30 6.90
C SER A 122 -5.28 -30.69 6.92
N PHE A 123 -4.88 -31.61 6.05
CA PHE A 123 -3.49 -32.06 5.94
C PHE A 123 -3.21 -32.78 4.62
N THR A 124 -1.93 -32.93 4.29
CA THR A 124 -1.44 -33.87 3.26
C THR A 124 -0.15 -34.50 3.77
N ALA A 125 -0.11 -35.83 3.83
CA ALA A 125 1.09 -36.61 4.12
C ALA A 125 1.52 -37.37 2.86
N VAL A 126 2.82 -37.32 2.57
CA VAL A 126 3.46 -38.09 1.51
C VAL A 126 4.39 -39.09 2.17
N VAL A 127 4.00 -40.36 2.17
CA VAL A 127 4.80 -41.43 2.76
C VAL A 127 5.51 -42.17 1.64
N ILE A 128 6.84 -42.22 1.72
CA ILE A 128 7.69 -42.87 0.72
C ILE A 128 8.32 -44.11 1.36
N THR A 129 8.20 -45.27 0.71
CA THR A 129 8.82 -46.52 1.14
C THR A 129 9.73 -47.09 0.04
N GLY A 130 10.64 -48.00 0.42
CA GLY A 130 11.72 -48.48 -0.46
C GLY A 130 12.80 -47.42 -0.71
N VAL A 131 13.16 -46.66 0.33
CA VAL A 131 14.02 -45.47 0.26
C VAL A 131 15.48 -45.82 -0.09
N GLN A 132 16.09 -45.05 -0.97
CA GLN A 132 17.51 -45.14 -1.37
C GLN A 132 18.42 -44.26 -0.48
N PRO A 133 19.72 -44.59 -0.32
CA PRO A 133 20.54 -44.10 0.81
C PRO A 133 21.10 -42.66 0.76
N GLU A 134 20.93 -41.86 -0.30
CA GLU A 134 21.70 -40.61 -0.47
C GLU A 134 20.86 -39.41 -0.94
N HIS A 135 20.45 -38.50 -0.03
CA HIS A 135 19.78 -37.24 -0.43
C HIS A 135 20.01 -36.09 0.56
N ILE A 136 20.64 -34.97 0.16
CA ILE A 136 20.54 -33.66 0.86
C ILE A 136 20.78 -32.51 -0.12
N GLN A 137 20.03 -31.39 0.00
CA GLN A 137 20.56 -30.01 -0.17
C GLN A 137 19.56 -28.92 0.26
N HIS A 138 20.10 -27.77 0.68
CA HIS A 138 19.42 -26.69 1.39
C HIS A 138 18.94 -25.59 0.41
N ILE A 139 17.63 -25.29 0.37
CA ILE A 139 17.03 -24.51 -0.75
C ILE A 139 16.09 -23.38 -0.27
N TYR A 140 15.60 -23.38 0.97
CA TYR A 140 14.42 -22.59 1.37
C TYR A 140 14.69 -21.32 2.20
N HIS A 141 15.93 -20.81 2.22
CA HIS A 141 16.35 -19.69 3.09
C HIS A 141 15.34 -18.52 3.13
N TYR A 142 14.99 -17.95 1.98
CA TYR A 142 14.11 -16.78 1.91
C TYR A 142 12.63 -17.08 2.22
N TYR A 143 12.19 -18.34 2.12
CA TYR A 143 10.85 -18.72 2.60
C TYR A 143 10.82 -18.80 4.12
N ILE A 144 11.91 -19.25 4.74
CA ILE A 144 12.02 -19.36 6.20
C ILE A 144 12.20 -17.96 6.81
N HIS A 145 13.17 -17.18 6.33
CA HIS A 145 13.56 -15.91 6.94
C HIS A 145 12.92 -14.67 6.31
N GLY A 146 12.14 -14.83 5.24
CA GLY A 146 11.50 -13.73 4.51
C GLY A 146 12.43 -13.03 3.51
N PRO A 147 11.98 -11.94 2.86
CA PRO A 147 12.64 -11.33 1.70
C PRO A 147 13.98 -10.64 2.01
N LYS A 148 14.23 -10.32 3.29
CA LYS A 148 15.53 -9.80 3.76
C LYS A 148 16.53 -10.92 4.10
N GLY A 149 16.04 -12.14 4.26
CA GLY A 149 16.82 -13.27 4.77
C GLY A 149 17.13 -13.15 6.26
N ASN A 150 18.07 -13.96 6.76
CA ASN A 150 18.33 -14.12 8.19
C ASN A 150 19.23 -13.01 8.78
N GLU A 151 18.69 -11.83 9.06
CA GLU A 151 19.38 -10.74 9.77
C GLU A 151 19.40 -10.99 11.28
N ILE A 152 20.57 -11.25 11.89
CA ILE A 152 20.68 -11.59 13.32
C ILE A 152 20.62 -10.34 14.22
N SER A 153 20.97 -9.16 13.70
CA SER A 153 21.17 -7.92 14.49
C SER A 153 19.92 -7.03 14.63
N THR A 154 18.86 -7.29 13.87
CA THR A 154 17.58 -6.58 13.97
C THR A 154 16.65 -7.35 14.90
N ALA A 155 16.00 -6.65 15.84
CA ALA A 155 14.99 -7.26 16.72
C ALA A 155 14.00 -8.04 15.84
N LYS A 156 13.75 -9.31 16.15
CA LYS A 156 12.85 -10.21 15.40
C LYS A 156 11.46 -9.60 15.34
N GLU A 157 11.20 -8.75 14.35
CA GLU A 157 9.86 -8.25 14.09
C GLU A 157 9.00 -9.47 13.69
N VAL A 158 7.81 -9.54 14.26
CA VAL A 158 6.83 -10.58 13.90
C VAL A 158 6.34 -10.26 12.49
N GLY A 159 7.10 -10.70 11.49
CA GLY A 159 6.78 -10.55 10.09
C GLY A 159 5.84 -11.65 9.59
N PRO A 160 5.19 -11.45 8.43
CA PRO A 160 4.24 -12.41 7.84
C PRO A 160 4.88 -13.75 7.41
N PHE A 161 6.21 -13.87 7.47
CA PHE A 161 6.97 -15.06 7.06
C PHE A 161 7.36 -15.99 8.23
N ASN A 162 7.00 -15.63 9.47
CA ASN A 162 7.23 -16.48 10.65
C ASN A 162 6.24 -17.65 10.77
N ASN A 163 5.33 -17.81 9.82
CA ASN A 163 4.32 -18.87 9.81
C ASN A 163 4.76 -20.16 9.10
N ILE A 164 5.96 -20.17 8.51
CA ILE A 164 6.53 -21.36 7.86
C ILE A 164 7.51 -22.01 8.83
N ASP A 165 7.10 -23.17 9.34
CA ASP A 165 7.94 -24.07 10.14
C ASP A 165 8.22 -25.34 9.34
N ILE A 166 9.49 -25.55 9.01
CA ILE A 166 9.97 -26.77 8.37
C ILE A 166 10.79 -27.52 9.41
N GLU A 167 10.15 -28.51 10.04
CA GLU A 167 10.77 -29.38 11.03
C GLU A 167 11.24 -30.69 10.37
N ILE A 168 12.49 -31.06 10.64
CA ILE A 168 13.06 -32.34 10.24
C ILE A 168 13.21 -33.19 11.50
N SER A 169 12.59 -34.36 11.51
CA SER A 169 12.73 -35.35 12.56
C SER A 169 13.28 -36.67 12.01
N LEU A 170 14.35 -37.17 12.62
CA LEU A 170 14.99 -38.44 12.29
C LEU A 170 14.91 -39.40 13.48
N PHE A 171 14.35 -40.58 13.23
CA PHE A 171 14.20 -41.64 14.23
C PHE A 171 15.15 -42.79 13.88
N GLU A 172 16.10 -43.05 14.76
CA GLU A 172 17.05 -44.17 14.65
C GLU A 172 16.83 -45.13 15.83
N LYS A 173 16.88 -46.45 15.57
CA LYS A 173 16.68 -47.46 16.62
C LYS A 173 17.72 -47.28 17.74
N GLY A 174 17.24 -47.14 18.97
CA GLY A 174 18.09 -47.01 20.17
C GLY A 174 18.70 -45.62 20.38
N LYS A 175 18.35 -44.63 19.56
CA LYS A 175 18.77 -43.23 19.74
C LYS A 175 17.55 -42.36 20.04
N THR A 176 17.79 -41.24 20.72
CA THR A 176 16.77 -40.20 20.87
C THR A 176 16.46 -39.60 19.48
N PRO A 177 15.19 -39.27 19.19
CA PRO A 177 14.84 -38.60 17.94
C PRO A 177 15.66 -37.32 17.77
N LYS A 178 16.27 -37.15 16.60
CA LYS A 178 16.95 -35.89 16.25
C LYS A 178 15.92 -35.00 15.57
N ILE A 179 15.62 -33.86 16.19
CA ILE A 179 14.64 -32.91 15.69
C ILE A 179 15.37 -31.58 15.48
N VAL A 180 15.20 -30.98 14.31
CA VAL A 180 15.75 -29.66 13.98
C VAL A 180 14.73 -28.88 13.17
N ASN A 181 14.45 -27.64 13.58
CA ASN A 181 13.73 -26.70 12.74
C ASN A 181 14.75 -26.01 11.81
N LEU A 182 14.47 -25.94 10.50
CA LEU A 182 15.39 -25.32 9.54
C LEU A 182 15.71 -23.85 9.87
N ARG A 183 14.87 -23.16 10.64
CA ARG A 183 15.13 -21.79 11.12
C ARG A 183 16.25 -21.69 12.16
N GLU A 184 16.58 -22.79 12.83
CA GLU A 184 17.65 -22.88 13.83
C GLU A 184 19.03 -23.07 13.19
N ILE A 185 19.09 -23.31 11.88
CA ILE A 185 20.33 -23.40 11.12
C ILE A 185 20.85 -21.97 10.89
N HIS A 186 22.12 -21.74 11.24
CA HIS A 186 22.74 -20.41 11.20
C HIS A 186 24.00 -20.35 10.34
N ASP A 187 24.41 -21.48 9.79
CA ASP A 187 25.61 -21.68 8.98
C ASP A 187 25.29 -21.99 7.52
N ASP A 188 24.04 -21.79 7.08
CA ASP A 188 23.73 -21.85 5.66
C ASP A 188 24.34 -20.67 4.90
N MET A 189 24.73 -20.91 3.64
CA MET A 189 25.46 -19.92 2.85
C MET A 189 24.77 -18.56 2.76
N GLN A 190 23.43 -18.51 2.67
CA GLN A 190 22.73 -17.23 2.64
C GLN A 190 22.74 -16.53 4.00
N THR A 191 22.57 -17.24 5.12
CA THR A 191 22.76 -16.65 6.46
C THR A 191 24.17 -16.09 6.61
N LEU A 192 25.19 -16.82 6.17
CA LEU A 192 26.57 -16.37 6.21
C LEU A 192 26.77 -15.12 5.35
N TYR A 193 26.32 -15.12 4.09
CA TYR A 193 26.43 -13.95 3.20
C TYR A 193 25.68 -12.71 3.71
N ILE A 194 24.57 -12.88 4.42
CA ILE A 194 23.80 -11.75 4.94
C ILE A 194 24.51 -11.13 6.14
N ASN A 195 24.95 -11.96 7.10
CA ASN A 195 25.50 -11.45 8.36
C ASN A 195 26.96 -11.02 8.28
N THR A 196 27.71 -11.47 7.28
CA THR A 196 29.10 -11.01 7.02
C THR A 196 29.18 -9.77 6.13
N ALA A 197 28.06 -9.36 5.52
CA ALA A 197 28.00 -8.20 4.66
C ALA A 197 28.00 -6.89 5.45
N SER A 198 28.82 -5.92 5.05
CA SER A 198 28.80 -4.58 5.64
C SER A 198 27.83 -3.62 4.95
N ASP A 199 27.54 -3.85 3.67
CA ASP A 199 26.61 -3.05 2.87
C ASP A 199 26.04 -3.88 1.70
N SER A 200 24.95 -3.40 1.11
CA SER A 200 24.30 -4.05 -0.02
C SER A 200 23.92 -3.09 -1.15
N PHE A 201 23.90 -3.61 -2.37
CA PHE A 201 23.52 -2.92 -3.58
C PHE A 201 22.39 -3.68 -4.27
N GLU A 202 21.19 -3.11 -4.25
CA GLU A 202 20.02 -3.70 -4.89
C GLU A 202 19.80 -3.13 -6.30
N PHE A 203 19.33 -3.97 -7.22
CA PHE A 203 19.01 -3.60 -8.59
C PHE A 203 17.87 -4.44 -9.17
N LYS A 204 17.34 -3.98 -10.30
CA LYS A 204 16.41 -4.72 -11.17
C LYS A 204 16.98 -4.76 -12.58
N ALA A 205 16.90 -5.91 -13.24
CA ALA A 205 17.18 -6.03 -14.66
C ALA A 205 15.85 -6.23 -15.40
N HIS A 206 15.52 -5.32 -16.30
CA HIS A 206 14.35 -5.40 -17.16
C HIS A 206 14.78 -5.97 -18.51
N VAL A 207 14.27 -7.15 -18.82
CA VAL A 207 14.54 -7.91 -20.05
C VAL A 207 13.35 -7.72 -21.00
N GLU A 208 13.61 -7.78 -22.30
CA GLU A 208 12.58 -7.80 -23.35
C GLU A 208 11.47 -8.85 -23.06
N GLY A 209 10.20 -8.45 -23.20
CA GLY A 209 9.03 -9.31 -22.88
C GLY A 209 8.45 -9.18 -21.46
N ASP A 210 8.65 -8.03 -20.81
CA ASP A 210 8.22 -7.69 -19.44
C ASP A 210 8.84 -8.60 -18.35
N GLY A 211 10.00 -9.19 -18.62
CA GLY A 211 10.73 -9.99 -17.64
C GLY A 211 11.50 -9.09 -16.67
N VAL A 212 11.30 -9.26 -15.36
CA VAL A 212 12.05 -8.51 -14.34
C VAL A 212 12.80 -9.47 -13.44
N VAL A 213 14.11 -9.23 -13.29
CA VAL A 213 14.97 -9.91 -12.32
C VAL A 213 15.32 -8.94 -11.22
N GLU A 214 15.05 -9.27 -9.96
CA GLU A 214 15.56 -8.50 -8.83
C GLU A 214 16.94 -9.03 -8.45
N GLY A 215 17.89 -8.15 -8.17
CA GLY A 215 19.26 -8.52 -7.80
C GLY A 215 19.70 -7.80 -6.54
N VAL A 216 20.55 -8.47 -5.75
CA VAL A 216 21.28 -7.88 -4.64
C VAL A 216 22.74 -8.28 -4.74
N ILE A 217 23.64 -7.35 -4.49
CA ILE A 217 25.06 -7.57 -4.28
C ILE A 217 25.37 -7.20 -2.84
N ARG A 218 26.23 -7.96 -2.16
CA ARG A 218 26.65 -7.74 -0.78
C ARG A 218 28.16 -7.61 -0.72
N TYR A 219 28.66 -6.62 0.04
CA TYR A 219 30.09 -6.39 0.20
C TYR A 219 30.60 -6.96 1.53
N HIS A 220 31.68 -7.75 1.45
CA HIS A 220 32.32 -8.45 2.56
C HIS A 220 33.69 -7.82 2.83
N PRO A 221 33.83 -6.91 3.82
CA PRO A 221 35.06 -6.15 3.99
C PRO A 221 36.22 -7.03 4.45
N PHE A 222 37.44 -6.62 4.13
CA PHE A 222 38.61 -7.12 4.85
C PHE A 222 38.70 -6.40 6.19
N LEU A 223 38.72 -7.17 7.29
CA LEU A 223 38.75 -6.62 8.64
C LEU A 223 40.05 -7.01 9.33
N TYR A 224 40.88 -6.01 9.59
CA TYR A 224 42.18 -6.10 10.25
C TYR A 224 43.20 -6.93 9.49
N ASP A 225 43.17 -8.25 9.66
CA ASP A 225 44.15 -9.22 9.20
C ASP A 225 43.51 -10.36 8.37
N ARG A 226 42.20 -10.34 8.13
CA ARG A 226 41.49 -11.40 7.41
C ARG A 226 40.33 -10.92 6.55
N GLU A 227 40.07 -11.68 5.49
CA GLU A 227 38.86 -11.57 4.68
C GLU A 227 37.64 -12.10 5.45
N THR A 228 36.49 -11.44 5.33
CA THR A 228 35.24 -11.88 6.00
C THR A 228 34.29 -12.64 5.07
N TYR A 229 34.64 -12.77 3.79
CA TYR A 229 33.83 -13.52 2.84
C TYR A 229 33.74 -14.98 3.30
N PRO A 230 32.54 -15.56 3.49
CA PRO A 230 32.39 -16.87 4.11
C PRO A 230 32.94 -18.00 3.23
N ASP A 231 33.51 -19.03 3.87
CA ASP A 231 33.91 -20.26 3.20
C ASP A 231 32.67 -21.07 2.76
N ASP A 232 32.78 -21.76 1.63
CA ASP A 232 31.73 -22.64 1.11
C ASP A 232 32.25 -24.10 1.14
N PRO A 233 31.62 -25.02 1.90
CA PRO A 233 32.04 -26.41 1.96
C PRO A 233 32.07 -27.13 0.59
N CYS A 234 31.28 -26.68 -0.38
CA CYS A 234 31.30 -27.23 -1.75
C CYS A 234 32.55 -26.81 -2.54
N PHE A 235 33.25 -25.77 -2.08
CA PHE A 235 34.46 -25.23 -2.69
C PHE A 235 35.57 -25.13 -1.63
N PRO A 236 36.12 -26.27 -1.17
CA PRO A 236 37.09 -26.27 -0.08
C PRO A 236 38.32 -25.42 -0.43
N SER A 237 38.62 -24.47 0.45
CA SER A 237 39.74 -23.53 0.32
C SER A 237 41.11 -24.21 0.46
N LYS A 238 41.15 -25.39 1.08
CA LYS A 238 42.33 -26.25 1.25
C LYS A 238 42.19 -27.52 0.41
N LEU A 239 42.77 -27.52 -0.79
CA LEU A 239 43.19 -28.79 -1.38
C LEU A 239 44.35 -29.29 -0.51
N ARG A 240 44.31 -30.56 -0.10
CA ARG A 240 45.47 -31.19 0.54
C ARG A 240 46.66 -31.04 -0.41
N ASP A 241 47.79 -30.62 0.14
CA ASP A 241 49.06 -30.50 -0.56
C ASP A 241 49.39 -31.83 -1.25
N GLU A 242 49.14 -31.91 -2.55
CA GLU A 242 49.80 -32.86 -3.43
C GLU A 242 50.70 -32.01 -4.32
N GLU A 243 51.97 -31.98 -3.90
CA GLU A 243 53.18 -31.91 -4.72
C GLU A 243 53.06 -31.08 -6.01
N ASP A 244 53.38 -29.79 -5.93
CA ASP A 244 54.05 -29.13 -7.04
C ASP A 244 55.07 -28.13 -6.46
N ASP A 245 56.32 -28.58 -6.49
CA ASP A 245 57.52 -27.74 -6.42
C ASP A 245 57.47 -26.73 -7.57
N ASP A 246 57.25 -25.45 -7.26
CA ASP A 246 57.94 -24.35 -7.93
C ASP A 246 57.69 -23.04 -7.16
N ASP A 247 58.78 -22.35 -6.85
CA ASP A 247 58.85 -21.06 -6.18
C ASP A 247 57.89 -20.01 -6.79
N CYS A 248 56.76 -19.76 -6.12
CA CYS A 248 56.06 -18.49 -6.22
C CYS A 248 55.24 -18.26 -4.94
N PHE A 249 55.49 -17.12 -4.28
CA PHE A 249 54.81 -16.64 -3.06
C PHE A 249 53.37 -17.16 -2.91
N ILE A 250 53.08 -17.84 -1.80
CA ILE A 250 51.72 -18.18 -1.38
C ILE A 250 50.95 -16.87 -1.20
N LEU A 251 50.26 -16.42 -2.25
CA LEU A 251 49.30 -15.34 -2.17
C LEU A 251 48.11 -15.91 -1.37
N GLU A 252 47.99 -15.54 -0.10
CA GLU A 252 46.79 -15.81 0.70
C GLU A 252 45.55 -15.50 -0.16
N LYS A 253 44.78 -16.54 -0.50
CA LYS A 253 43.74 -16.45 -1.53
C LYS A 253 42.64 -15.47 -1.10
N ALA A 254 42.48 -14.41 -1.88
CA ALA A 254 41.51 -13.33 -1.68
C ALA A 254 40.04 -13.81 -1.64
N ALA A 255 39.37 -13.64 -0.50
CA ALA A 255 37.91 -13.63 -0.30
C ALA A 255 37.10 -14.69 -1.11
N ARG A 256 36.38 -14.28 -2.17
CA ARG A 256 35.55 -15.19 -2.99
C ARG A 256 36.38 -16.19 -3.80
N GLY A 257 37.59 -15.84 -4.23
CA GLY A 257 38.40 -16.65 -5.13
C GLY A 257 37.74 -16.83 -6.52
N LYS A 258 37.71 -18.08 -7.02
CA LYS A 258 37.09 -18.42 -8.32
C LYS A 258 35.59 -18.71 -8.24
N ARG A 259 34.97 -18.56 -7.05
CA ARG A 259 33.53 -18.81 -6.85
C ARG A 259 32.68 -17.79 -7.63
N PRO A 260 31.47 -18.18 -8.09
CA PRO A 260 30.55 -17.26 -8.74
C PRO A 260 30.05 -16.18 -7.78
N ILE A 261 29.61 -15.05 -8.32
CA ILE A 261 29.07 -13.94 -7.51
C ILE A 261 27.62 -14.24 -7.13
N PHE A 262 26.80 -14.59 -8.13
CA PHE A 262 25.35 -14.62 -7.97
C PHE A 262 24.79 -16.02 -7.75
N GLU A 263 23.94 -16.11 -6.73
CA GLU A 263 23.00 -17.18 -6.44
C GLU A 263 21.63 -16.86 -7.06
N CYS A 264 21.09 -17.63 -8.01
CA CYS A 264 19.86 -17.20 -8.75
C CYS A 264 18.54 -17.89 -8.37
N PHE A 265 17.72 -17.17 -7.64
CA PHE A 265 16.32 -17.27 -7.24
C PHE A 265 15.07 -17.58 -8.15
N TRP A 266 14.75 -18.76 -8.69
CA TRP A 266 13.47 -19.01 -9.39
C TRP A 266 12.29 -19.22 -8.44
N ASN A 267 11.37 -18.26 -8.36
CA ASN A 267 10.30 -18.23 -7.34
C ASN A 267 10.86 -18.59 -5.93
N GLY A 268 12.12 -18.17 -5.67
CA GLY A 268 12.88 -18.51 -4.47
C GLY A 268 13.91 -19.68 -4.57
N ARG A 269 14.54 -20.03 -5.72
CA ARG A 269 15.65 -21.05 -5.81
C ARG A 269 16.80 -20.83 -6.84
N PHE A 270 18.07 -20.99 -6.42
CA PHE A 270 19.44 -20.71 -6.99
C PHE A 270 19.90 -21.13 -8.44
N ASP A 271 20.71 -20.30 -9.18
CA ASP A 271 21.90 -20.57 -10.12
C ASP A 271 22.67 -19.39 -10.89
N TRP A 272 23.98 -19.16 -10.63
CA TRP A 272 25.16 -18.49 -11.32
C TRP A 272 25.18 -17.08 -12.04
N CYS A 273 26.28 -16.29 -11.86
CA CYS A 273 27.07 -15.55 -12.91
C CYS A 273 28.49 -15.04 -12.46
N ALA A 274 29.36 -14.74 -13.44
CA ALA A 274 30.86 -14.68 -13.42
C ALA A 274 31.54 -13.29 -13.23
N PRO A 275 32.86 -13.24 -12.90
CA PRO A 275 33.60 -11.99 -12.62
C PRO A 275 33.99 -11.14 -13.87
N PRO A 276 34.09 -9.80 -13.74
CA PRO A 276 34.55 -8.92 -14.82
C PRO A 276 36.08 -8.92 -15.01
N LYS A 277 36.54 -8.74 -16.26
CA LYS A 277 37.95 -8.86 -16.70
C LYS A 277 38.73 -7.54 -16.87
N LYS A 278 38.29 -6.39 -16.34
CA LYS A 278 38.98 -5.10 -16.58
C LYS A 278 39.19 -4.27 -15.30
N ARG A 279 40.38 -3.66 -15.19
CA ARG A 279 40.80 -2.75 -14.09
C ARG A 279 39.93 -1.48 -14.10
N GLY A 280 39.41 -1.09 -12.93
CA GLY A 280 38.64 0.13 -12.73
C GLY A 280 39.20 0.99 -11.58
N LEU A 281 38.45 2.01 -11.17
CA LEU A 281 38.80 2.96 -10.09
C LEU A 281 38.84 2.33 -8.68
N ALA A 282 38.24 1.16 -8.49
CA ALA A 282 38.25 0.43 -7.24
C ALA A 282 39.37 -0.63 -7.24
N PRO A 283 40.04 -0.87 -6.09
CA PRO A 283 41.02 -1.94 -5.96
C PRO A 283 40.46 -3.28 -6.46
N ILE A 284 41.29 -4.06 -7.17
CA ILE A 284 40.84 -5.30 -7.83
C ILE A 284 40.34 -6.34 -6.81
N GLU A 285 40.87 -6.29 -5.60
CA GLU A 285 40.53 -7.14 -4.47
C GLU A 285 39.08 -6.92 -4.03
N CYS A 286 38.55 -5.70 -4.15
CA CYS A 286 37.16 -5.38 -3.82
C CYS A 286 36.16 -6.13 -4.71
N PHE A 287 36.50 -6.40 -5.97
CA PHE A 287 35.67 -7.21 -6.85
C PHE A 287 35.65 -8.69 -6.45
N ASN A 288 36.57 -9.13 -5.58
CA ASN A 288 36.57 -10.46 -5.00
C ASN A 288 35.87 -10.54 -3.64
N ARG A 289 35.39 -9.40 -3.12
CA ARG A 289 34.71 -9.26 -1.84
C ARG A 289 33.19 -9.12 -1.97
N ILE A 290 32.65 -9.42 -3.15
CA ILE A 290 31.22 -9.31 -3.42
C ILE A 290 30.58 -10.67 -3.64
N SER A 291 29.47 -10.92 -2.95
CA SER A 291 28.51 -11.99 -3.26
C SER A 291 27.21 -11.36 -3.77
N GLY A 292 26.29 -12.15 -4.31
CA GLY A 292 25.02 -11.64 -4.77
C GLY A 292 23.95 -12.72 -4.90
N ALA A 293 22.71 -12.27 -5.04
CA ALA A 293 21.58 -13.13 -5.36
C ALA A 293 20.68 -12.48 -6.40
N LEU A 294 20.22 -13.24 -7.39
CA LEU A 294 19.20 -12.85 -8.36
C LEU A 294 17.87 -13.50 -8.00
N PHE A 295 16.74 -12.89 -8.34
CA PHE A 295 15.40 -13.38 -8.03
C PHE A 295 14.51 -13.19 -9.26
N THR A 296 13.89 -14.28 -9.70
CA THR A 296 13.03 -14.33 -10.89
C THR A 296 11.69 -14.96 -10.55
N ASN A 297 10.72 -14.78 -11.44
CA ASN A 297 9.44 -15.48 -11.41
C ASN A 297 9.30 -16.45 -12.61
N ASP A 298 8.08 -16.89 -12.88
CA ASP A 298 7.72 -17.79 -13.97
C ASP A 298 7.92 -17.23 -15.39
N LYS A 299 8.28 -15.94 -15.55
CA LYS A 299 8.71 -15.36 -16.85
C LYS A 299 10.05 -15.93 -17.32
N PHE A 300 10.90 -16.38 -16.41
CA PHE A 300 12.19 -17.01 -16.73
C PHE A 300 12.04 -18.52 -16.61
N GLN A 301 12.36 -19.25 -17.66
CA GLN A 301 12.11 -20.69 -17.70
C GLN A 301 13.24 -21.45 -17.02
N VAL A 302 12.88 -22.53 -16.34
CA VAL A 302 13.80 -23.50 -15.73
C VAL A 302 13.61 -24.88 -16.36
N SER A 303 14.60 -25.74 -16.22
CA SER A 303 14.51 -27.15 -16.60
C SER A 303 13.43 -27.89 -15.78
N THR A 304 12.97 -29.04 -16.28
CA THR A 304 11.85 -29.78 -15.64
C THR A 304 12.18 -30.25 -14.21
N ASN A 305 13.45 -30.60 -13.95
CA ASN A 305 13.97 -30.94 -12.62
C ASN A 305 14.27 -29.71 -11.75
N LYS A 306 14.17 -28.49 -12.33
CA LYS A 306 14.43 -27.20 -11.68
C LYS A 306 15.83 -27.05 -11.10
N LEU A 307 16.81 -27.74 -11.69
CA LEU A 307 18.21 -27.62 -11.30
C LEU A 307 18.93 -26.49 -12.04
N THR A 308 18.41 -26.05 -13.19
CA THR A 308 19.06 -25.06 -14.04
C THR A 308 18.04 -24.12 -14.70
N PHE A 309 18.45 -22.89 -14.97
CA PHE A 309 17.72 -21.98 -15.85
C PHE A 309 17.97 -22.32 -17.33
N MET A 310 16.98 -22.06 -18.19
CA MET A 310 17.12 -22.30 -19.63
C MET A 310 17.98 -21.22 -20.29
N ASP A 311 17.70 -19.94 -20.04
CA ASP A 311 18.30 -18.81 -20.77
C ASP A 311 18.48 -17.54 -19.91
N LEU A 312 18.48 -17.66 -18.57
CA LEU A 312 18.56 -16.52 -17.66
C LEU A 312 19.79 -15.64 -17.92
N GLU A 313 20.98 -16.25 -17.98
CA GLU A 313 22.21 -15.48 -18.17
C GLU A 313 22.26 -14.81 -19.55
N LEU A 314 21.85 -15.53 -20.59
CA LEU A 314 21.80 -15.03 -21.96
C LEU A 314 20.91 -13.78 -22.04
N LYS A 315 19.73 -13.83 -21.40
CA LYS A 315 18.79 -12.71 -21.31
C LYS A 315 19.35 -11.53 -20.53
N LEU A 316 20.03 -11.77 -19.42
CA LEU A 316 20.63 -10.70 -18.62
C LEU A 316 21.81 -10.02 -19.32
N LYS A 317 22.53 -10.74 -20.19
CA LYS A 317 23.64 -10.22 -21.00
C LYS A 317 23.20 -9.59 -22.32
N ASP A 318 21.92 -9.65 -22.64
CA ASP A 318 21.38 -9.02 -23.84
C ASP A 318 21.58 -7.49 -23.82
N LYS A 319 21.86 -6.90 -24.97
CA LYS A 319 22.13 -5.45 -25.09
C LYS A 319 20.92 -4.59 -24.75
N ASN A 320 19.71 -5.12 -24.90
CA ASN A 320 18.46 -4.44 -24.61
C ASN A 320 18.07 -4.53 -23.13
N THR A 321 18.81 -5.28 -22.31
CA THR A 321 18.50 -5.44 -20.88
C THR A 321 18.89 -4.19 -20.10
N LEU A 322 17.89 -3.61 -19.41
CA LEU A 322 18.05 -2.37 -18.67
C LEU A 322 18.24 -2.65 -17.17
N PHE A 323 19.44 -2.35 -16.66
CA PHE A 323 19.76 -2.44 -15.24
C PHE A 323 19.39 -1.13 -14.51
N THR A 324 18.51 -1.23 -13.53
CA THR A 324 18.07 -0.12 -12.68
C THR A 324 18.48 -0.39 -11.24
N ARG A 325 19.28 0.48 -10.62
CA ARG A 325 19.57 0.37 -9.20
C ARG A 325 18.34 0.73 -8.37
N ILE A 326 18.00 -0.11 -7.39
CA ILE A 326 16.97 0.21 -6.39
C ILE A 326 17.65 1.01 -5.28
N LEU A 327 17.43 2.32 -5.24
CA LEU A 327 17.66 3.10 -4.02
C LEU A 327 16.32 3.56 -3.50
N ASN A 328 15.98 3.17 -2.28
CA ASN A 328 15.04 3.93 -1.47
C ASN A 328 15.78 5.15 -0.88
N GLY A 329 16.26 6.03 -1.77
CA GLY A 329 17.08 7.17 -1.41
C GLY A 329 16.44 8.45 -1.89
N GLN A 330 15.97 9.25 -0.93
CA GLN A 330 15.81 10.68 -1.18
C GLN A 330 17.20 11.27 -1.43
N VAL A 331 17.34 12.04 -2.50
CA VAL A 331 18.60 12.64 -2.93
C VAL A 331 18.46 14.14 -3.06
N LYS A 332 19.60 14.80 -2.92
CA LYS A 332 19.78 16.20 -3.24
C LYS A 332 20.77 16.29 -4.39
N THR A 333 20.57 17.23 -5.30
CA THR A 333 21.57 17.54 -6.32
C THR A 333 22.60 18.54 -5.81
N VAL A 334 23.83 18.47 -6.32
CA VAL A 334 24.93 19.41 -6.09
C VAL A 334 25.34 20.05 -7.42
N LYS A 335 25.80 21.30 -7.35
CA LYS A 335 26.28 22.05 -8.53
C LYS A 335 25.23 22.14 -9.66
N THR A 336 23.95 22.12 -9.30
CA THR A 336 22.79 22.46 -10.14
C THR A 336 22.19 23.77 -9.65
N LEU A 337 21.68 24.59 -10.57
CA LEU A 337 20.96 25.82 -10.27
C LEU A 337 19.63 25.77 -11.04
N PRO A 338 18.47 25.63 -10.37
CA PRO A 338 18.30 25.41 -8.92
C PRO A 338 18.72 24.01 -8.45
N LEU A 339 18.92 23.85 -7.13
CA LEU A 339 19.12 22.54 -6.51
C LEU A 339 17.80 21.79 -6.43
N PHE A 340 17.80 20.53 -6.86
CA PHE A 340 16.67 19.61 -6.76
C PHE A 340 16.81 18.69 -5.56
N TYR A 341 15.69 18.49 -4.86
CA TYR A 341 15.50 17.47 -3.83
C TYR A 341 14.43 16.52 -4.35
N GLY A 342 14.64 15.21 -4.21
CA GLY A 342 13.68 14.27 -4.72
C GLY A 342 14.03 12.81 -4.51
N SER A 343 13.12 11.93 -4.91
CA SER A 343 13.29 10.49 -4.79
C SER A 343 13.87 9.93 -6.10
N ILE A 344 14.87 9.06 -6.02
CA ILE A 344 15.41 8.41 -7.23
C ILE A 344 14.33 7.51 -7.83
N VAL A 345 14.01 7.74 -9.11
CA VAL A 345 13.06 6.92 -9.87
C VAL A 345 13.81 5.79 -10.57
N ARG A 346 14.84 6.13 -11.35
CA ARG A 346 15.67 5.18 -12.10
C ARG A 346 16.98 5.82 -12.55
N PHE A 347 17.96 4.97 -12.83
CA PHE A 347 19.20 5.37 -13.47
C PHE A 347 19.17 4.98 -14.94
N PHE A 348 19.66 5.86 -15.81
CA PHE A 348 19.95 5.55 -17.19
C PHE A 348 21.47 5.46 -17.36
N LEU A 349 21.93 4.23 -17.56
CA LEU A 349 23.31 3.93 -17.90
C LEU A 349 23.35 3.69 -19.41
N TYR A 350 23.81 4.66 -20.19
CA TYR A 350 23.97 4.52 -21.65
C TYR A 350 25.37 4.03 -22.02
N GLY A 351 25.48 3.33 -23.15
CA GLY A 351 26.76 3.18 -23.85
C GLY A 351 26.67 2.55 -25.24
N ASP A 352 27.47 3.08 -26.17
CA ASP A 352 28.59 2.37 -26.80
C ASP A 352 29.84 3.20 -26.48
N HIS A 353 30.91 2.60 -25.98
CA HIS A 353 32.11 3.32 -25.56
C HIS A 353 33.38 2.65 -26.09
N ASP A 354 34.14 3.38 -26.88
CA ASP A 354 35.50 3.02 -27.32
C ASP A 354 36.50 3.79 -26.43
N GLY A 355 37.33 3.07 -25.65
CA GLY A 355 38.35 3.65 -24.77
C GLY A 355 38.00 3.78 -23.27
N GLU A 356 39.00 4.20 -22.47
CA GLU A 356 38.98 4.24 -20.99
C GLU A 356 38.25 5.47 -20.40
N VAL A 357 36.94 5.59 -20.64
CA VAL A 357 36.09 6.49 -19.84
C VAL A 357 34.81 5.75 -19.47
N TYR A 358 34.83 4.99 -18.38
CA TYR A 358 33.60 4.61 -17.71
C TYR A 358 33.03 5.86 -17.07
N ALA A 359 32.23 6.59 -17.83
CA ALA A 359 31.75 7.88 -17.39
C ALA A 359 30.89 7.70 -16.13
N THR A 360 31.18 8.51 -15.14
CA THR A 360 30.20 9.16 -14.25
C THR A 360 29.08 9.92 -15.01
N GLY A 361 28.84 9.59 -16.28
CA GLY A 361 28.03 10.29 -17.28
C GLY A 361 26.72 9.59 -17.63
N GLY A 362 26.29 8.60 -16.83
CA GLY A 362 24.88 8.21 -16.83
C GLY A 362 24.02 9.33 -16.25
N GLU A 363 22.73 9.30 -16.58
CA GLU A 363 21.76 10.20 -15.98
C GLU A 363 20.90 9.46 -14.95
N VAL A 364 20.30 10.21 -14.04
CA VAL A 364 19.34 9.72 -13.06
C VAL A 364 18.05 10.49 -13.23
N GLN A 365 16.92 9.80 -13.18
CA GLN A 365 15.63 10.43 -13.01
C GLN A 365 15.31 10.58 -11.53
N ILE A 366 14.98 11.80 -11.15
CA ILE A 366 14.60 12.20 -9.81
C ILE A 366 13.18 12.75 -9.88
N ALA A 367 12.27 12.16 -9.09
CA ALA A 367 10.95 12.75 -8.86
C ALA A 367 11.10 13.83 -7.79
N MET A 368 10.77 15.08 -8.14
CA MET A 368 10.95 16.21 -7.21
C MET A 368 10.02 16.11 -5.99
N GLU A 369 10.59 16.35 -4.81
CA GLU A 369 9.86 16.34 -3.54
C GLU A 369 9.74 17.77 -2.98
N PRO A 370 8.57 18.14 -2.39
CA PRO A 370 7.38 17.32 -2.24
C PRO A 370 6.61 17.16 -3.57
N GLN A 371 6.15 15.95 -3.87
CA GLN A 371 5.40 15.69 -5.11
C GLN A 371 4.17 16.61 -5.27
N ALA A 372 3.54 17.01 -4.16
CA ALA A 372 2.37 17.90 -4.16
C ALA A 372 2.64 19.33 -4.71
N LEU A 373 3.90 19.75 -4.79
CA LEU A 373 4.30 21.07 -5.29
C LEU A 373 4.87 21.01 -6.70
N TYR A 374 5.71 20.01 -6.96
CA TYR A 374 6.50 19.98 -8.18
C TYR A 374 5.90 19.03 -9.23
N ASP A 375 5.36 17.87 -8.82
CA ASP A 375 4.90 16.76 -9.69
C ASP A 375 5.71 16.62 -10.99
N GLU A 376 7.03 16.79 -10.87
CA GLU A 376 7.97 16.93 -11.98
C GLU A 376 9.05 15.87 -11.82
N ILE A 377 9.36 15.18 -12.92
CA ILE A 377 10.49 14.27 -13.01
C ILE A 377 11.62 14.98 -13.74
N LYS A 378 12.79 15.08 -13.11
CA LYS A 378 13.99 15.66 -13.71
C LYS A 378 15.04 14.62 -13.98
N THR A 379 15.62 14.69 -15.17
CA THR A 379 16.80 13.93 -15.54
C THR A 379 18.03 14.78 -15.24
N VAL A 380 18.95 14.28 -14.41
CA VAL A 380 20.21 14.97 -14.09
C VAL A 380 21.39 14.00 -14.20
N PRO A 381 22.60 14.48 -14.54
CA PRO A 381 23.79 13.63 -14.52
C PRO A 381 24.03 13.05 -13.13
N ILE A 382 24.38 11.77 -13.04
CA ILE A 382 24.65 11.08 -11.77
C ILE A 382 25.75 11.79 -10.97
N ALA A 383 26.73 12.40 -11.64
CA ALA A 383 27.79 13.20 -11.03
C ALA A 383 27.28 14.41 -10.22
N LYS A 384 26.05 14.85 -10.46
CA LYS A 384 25.40 15.96 -9.76
C LYS A 384 24.55 15.49 -8.57
N LEU A 385 24.62 14.23 -8.15
CA LEU A 385 23.96 13.75 -6.93
C LEU A 385 24.85 13.91 -5.71
N ASP A 386 24.33 14.55 -4.65
CA ASP A 386 24.91 14.52 -3.32
C ASP A 386 24.55 13.22 -2.63
N ARG A 387 25.54 12.32 -2.50
CA ARG A 387 25.38 11.04 -1.82
C ARG A 387 25.67 11.11 -0.32
N THR A 388 26.09 12.28 0.17
CA THR A 388 26.52 12.48 1.56
C THR A 388 25.50 13.23 2.41
N VAL A 389 24.42 13.71 1.78
CA VAL A 389 23.37 14.45 2.47
C VAL A 389 22.62 13.54 3.44
N ALA A 390 22.53 13.98 4.70
CA ALA A 390 21.76 13.27 5.72
C ALA A 390 20.25 13.35 5.43
N GLU A 391 19.53 12.24 5.59
CA GLU A 391 18.08 12.12 5.37
C GLU A 391 17.28 13.18 6.15
N LYS A 392 17.73 13.52 7.36
CA LYS A 392 17.13 14.58 8.21
C LYS A 392 17.06 15.94 7.50
N THR A 393 18.06 16.26 6.68
CA THR A 393 18.11 17.54 5.93
C THR A 393 17.07 17.57 4.83
N ILE A 394 16.86 16.44 4.15
CA ILE A 394 15.87 16.35 3.08
C ILE A 394 14.46 16.37 3.66
N LYS A 395 14.20 15.64 4.75
CA LYS A 395 12.92 15.69 5.47
C LYS A 395 12.55 17.10 5.91
N LYS A 396 13.51 17.83 6.49
CA LYS A 396 13.31 19.23 6.87
C LYS A 396 12.95 20.11 5.66
N TYR A 397 13.65 19.96 4.54
CA TYR A 397 13.34 20.70 3.31
C TYR A 397 11.92 20.41 2.81
N VAL A 398 11.52 19.13 2.79
CA VAL A 398 10.18 18.71 2.38
C VAL A 398 9.12 19.32 3.31
N GLU A 399 9.33 19.28 4.62
CA GLU A 399 8.42 19.91 5.60
C GLU A 399 8.32 21.43 5.42
N ASP A 400 9.45 22.12 5.23
CA ASP A 400 9.52 23.56 5.03
C ASP A 400 8.80 24.00 3.75
N GLU A 401 8.93 23.23 2.67
CA GLU A 401 8.24 23.48 1.41
C GLU A 401 6.74 23.21 1.53
N MET A 402 6.34 22.11 2.17
CA MET A 402 4.92 21.80 2.42
C MET A 402 4.24 22.85 3.30
N ALA A 403 4.97 23.48 4.22
CA ALA A 403 4.44 24.55 5.08
C ALA A 403 4.07 25.84 4.32
N ARG A 404 4.48 25.97 3.05
CA ARG A 404 4.15 27.11 2.18
C ARG A 404 2.80 26.98 1.48
N LEU A 405 2.15 25.81 1.56
CA LEU A 405 0.83 25.59 0.98
C LEU A 405 -0.28 26.27 1.81
N PRO A 406 -1.44 26.58 1.18
CA PRO A 406 -2.61 27.09 1.89
C PRO A 406 -3.09 26.11 2.96
N ASP A 407 -3.29 26.61 4.17
CA ASP A 407 -3.67 25.80 5.34
C ASP A 407 -5.06 26.17 5.86
N ARG A 408 -5.33 27.48 6.05
CA ARG A 408 -6.59 27.96 6.63
C ARG A 408 -7.04 29.32 6.13
N LEU A 409 -8.33 29.62 6.32
CA LEU A 409 -8.92 30.94 6.10
C LEU A 409 -9.04 31.72 7.42
N SER A 410 -8.42 32.89 7.47
CA SER A 410 -8.71 33.91 8.48
C SER A 410 -9.86 34.77 7.98
N VAL A 411 -10.93 34.90 8.78
CA VAL A 411 -12.09 35.72 8.45
C VAL A 411 -12.32 36.66 9.63
N THR A 412 -12.35 37.96 9.35
CA THR A 412 -12.49 39.03 10.33
C THR A 412 -13.49 40.09 9.84
N TRP A 413 -14.10 40.81 10.78
CA TRP A 413 -15.12 41.83 10.53
C TRP A 413 -14.64 43.17 11.10
N PRO A 414 -13.82 43.93 10.33
CA PRO A 414 -13.16 45.13 10.85
C PRO A 414 -14.14 46.25 11.25
N GLU A 415 -15.32 46.29 10.64
CA GLU A 415 -16.31 47.37 10.82
C GLU A 415 -17.45 47.01 11.80
N GLY A 416 -17.40 45.83 12.43
CA GLY A 416 -18.47 45.34 13.31
C GLY A 416 -19.48 44.43 12.59
N ASP A 417 -20.64 44.19 13.22
CA ASP A 417 -21.72 43.32 12.73
C ASP A 417 -21.31 41.89 12.33
N GLU A 418 -20.34 41.34 13.08
CA GLU A 418 -19.80 39.98 12.90
C GLU A 418 -20.89 38.91 12.97
N LEU A 419 -20.93 38.08 11.93
CA LEU A 419 -21.90 36.98 11.84
C LEU A 419 -21.41 35.78 12.65
N LEU A 420 -22.05 35.54 13.80
CA LEU A 420 -21.69 34.46 14.69
C LEU A 420 -22.33 33.13 14.26
N PRO A 421 -21.67 31.99 14.52
CA PRO A 421 -22.26 30.68 14.23
C PRO A 421 -23.58 30.46 14.99
N ASN A 422 -24.62 30.08 14.25
CA ASN A 422 -25.99 29.85 14.69
C ASN A 422 -26.74 31.10 15.20
N GLU A 423 -26.25 32.30 14.86
CA GLU A 423 -26.94 33.56 15.17
C GLU A 423 -28.27 33.68 14.43
N VAL A 424 -29.26 34.31 15.08
CA VAL A 424 -30.57 34.62 14.49
C VAL A 424 -30.68 36.13 14.26
N ARG A 425 -30.74 36.56 13.00
CA ARG A 425 -30.83 37.98 12.61
C ARG A 425 -32.20 38.36 12.07
N PRO A 426 -32.76 39.52 12.42
CA PRO A 426 -33.93 40.07 11.73
C PRO A 426 -33.63 40.35 10.25
N ALA A 427 -34.63 40.17 9.38
CA ALA A 427 -34.56 40.54 7.98
C ALA A 427 -34.22 42.03 7.83
N GLY A 428 -33.37 42.37 6.86
CA GLY A 428 -32.87 43.72 6.62
C GLY A 428 -31.60 44.08 7.41
N THR A 429 -31.24 43.31 8.43
CA THR A 429 -30.01 43.54 9.19
C THR A 429 -28.77 43.31 8.29
N PRO A 430 -27.87 44.29 8.12
CA PRO A 430 -26.68 44.11 7.31
C PRO A 430 -25.72 43.09 7.94
N ILE A 431 -24.90 42.45 7.10
CA ILE A 431 -23.75 41.66 7.53
C ILE A 431 -22.51 42.54 7.34
N GLY A 432 -21.68 42.65 8.39
CA GLY A 432 -20.49 43.50 8.36
C GLY A 432 -19.50 43.12 7.24
N ALA A 433 -18.70 44.10 6.83
CA ALA A 433 -17.69 43.90 5.79
C ALA A 433 -16.73 42.75 6.14
N LEU A 434 -16.53 41.83 5.18
CA LEU A 434 -15.67 40.67 5.37
C LEU A 434 -14.23 40.97 4.94
N ARG A 435 -13.26 40.73 5.84
CA ARG A 435 -11.84 40.68 5.51
C ARG A 435 -11.36 39.25 5.59
N ILE A 436 -10.98 38.69 4.43
CA ILE A 436 -10.58 37.29 4.29
C ILE A 436 -9.12 37.22 3.88
N GLU A 437 -8.33 36.46 4.64
CA GLU A 437 -6.93 36.18 4.33
C GLU A 437 -6.70 34.67 4.27
N ILE A 438 -6.06 34.21 3.19
CA ILE A 438 -5.62 32.82 3.07
C ILE A 438 -4.27 32.72 3.76
N LEU A 439 -4.16 31.87 4.76
CA LEU A 439 -2.92 31.70 5.54
C LEU A 439 -2.27 30.36 5.22
N ASN A 440 -0.94 30.37 5.13
CA ASN A 440 -0.14 29.14 5.13
C ASN A 440 0.05 28.59 6.56
N LYS A 441 0.73 27.45 6.69
CA LYS A 441 0.98 26.81 8.00
C LYS A 441 1.86 27.65 8.93
N LYS A 442 2.64 28.58 8.38
CA LYS A 442 3.47 29.54 9.13
C LYS A 442 2.68 30.77 9.60
N GLY A 443 1.41 30.90 9.20
CA GLY A 443 0.55 32.03 9.54
C GLY A 443 0.72 33.25 8.64
N GLU A 444 1.45 33.12 7.52
CA GLU A 444 1.67 34.20 6.57
C GLU A 444 0.51 34.25 5.56
N ALA A 445 0.06 35.47 5.23
CA ALA A 445 -0.96 35.68 4.22
C ALA A 445 -0.42 35.40 2.81
N MET A 446 -1.22 34.72 1.99
CA MET A 446 -0.86 34.36 0.63
C MET A 446 -2.02 34.55 -0.34
N GLN A 447 -1.70 34.85 -1.60
CA GLN A 447 -2.69 35.02 -2.68
C GLN A 447 -2.34 34.19 -3.93
N LYS A 448 -1.20 33.50 -3.90
CA LYS A 448 -0.70 32.68 -5.01
C LYS A 448 -0.06 31.41 -4.45
N LEU A 449 -0.16 30.32 -5.19
CA LEU A 449 0.52 29.07 -4.84
C LEU A 449 2.05 29.20 -5.05
N PRO A 450 2.86 28.57 -4.17
CA PRO A 450 4.29 28.42 -4.39
C PRO A 450 4.56 27.49 -5.60
N GLY A 451 5.50 27.84 -6.48
CA GLY A 451 5.86 27.07 -7.68
C GLY A 451 7.11 27.60 -8.39
N THR A 452 7.69 26.80 -9.28
CA THR A 452 8.95 27.11 -10.00
C THR A 452 8.75 28.22 -11.03
N SER A 453 9.78 29.03 -11.19
CA SER A 453 9.87 30.33 -11.87
C SER A 453 9.48 30.37 -13.36
N HIS A 454 8.96 29.27 -13.94
CA HIS A 454 8.68 29.16 -15.37
C HIS A 454 7.21 28.84 -15.72
N GLY A 455 6.33 28.67 -14.73
CA GLY A 455 4.88 28.66 -14.92
C GLY A 455 4.25 29.66 -13.97
N GLY A 456 3.48 30.62 -14.48
CA GLY A 456 2.88 31.68 -13.68
C GLY A 456 2.25 31.14 -12.39
N SER A 457 2.68 31.69 -11.24
CA SER A 457 2.17 31.28 -9.92
C SER A 457 0.64 31.35 -9.92
N LYS A 458 -0.03 30.19 -9.79
CA LYS A 458 -1.49 30.09 -9.82
C LYS A 458 -2.10 30.96 -8.73
N LYS A 459 -2.97 31.88 -9.10
CA LYS A 459 -3.64 32.79 -8.15
C LYS A 459 -4.77 32.05 -7.43
N LEU A 460 -4.92 32.34 -6.15
CA LEU A 460 -6.00 31.85 -5.31
C LEU A 460 -7.07 32.92 -5.20
N LEU A 461 -8.33 32.51 -5.24
CA LEU A 461 -9.49 33.34 -4.94
C LEU A 461 -10.31 32.69 -3.83
N VAL A 462 -11.17 33.49 -3.20
CA VAL A 462 -12.17 32.99 -2.26
C VAL A 462 -13.54 33.16 -2.89
N GLU A 463 -14.24 32.05 -3.10
CA GLU A 463 -15.62 32.02 -3.54
C GLU A 463 -16.55 32.12 -2.33
N LEU A 464 -17.49 33.07 -2.38
CA LEU A 464 -18.52 33.27 -1.36
C LEU A 464 -19.86 32.74 -1.88
N LYS A 465 -20.45 31.80 -1.15
CA LYS A 465 -21.77 31.23 -1.44
C LYS A 465 -22.67 31.34 -0.22
N VAL A 466 -23.89 31.86 -0.40
CA VAL A 466 -24.95 31.86 0.61
C VAL A 466 -25.99 30.81 0.21
N ILE A 467 -26.14 29.78 1.05
CA ILE A 467 -27.00 28.62 0.79
C ILE A 467 -28.21 28.67 1.73
N LEU A 468 -29.42 28.67 1.17
CA LEU A 468 -30.68 28.56 1.91
C LEU A 468 -31.10 27.08 2.01
N HIS A 469 -31.39 26.60 3.22
CA HIS A 469 -31.66 25.18 3.49
C HIS A 469 -33.15 24.79 3.46
N LYS A 470 -34.09 25.73 3.21
CA LYS A 470 -35.53 25.44 3.05
C LYS A 470 -36.15 26.24 1.91
N ASN A 471 -36.99 25.57 1.13
CA ASN A 471 -37.62 26.11 -0.07
C ASN A 471 -38.78 27.06 0.29
N ILE A 472 -38.80 28.25 -0.35
CA ILE A 472 -39.98 29.12 -0.57
C ILE A 472 -40.19 30.34 0.38
N GLN A 473 -39.34 30.63 1.37
CA GLN A 473 -39.41 31.92 2.10
C GLN A 473 -38.02 32.58 2.23
N LYS A 474 -37.94 33.92 2.19
CA LYS A 474 -36.70 34.70 2.44
C LYS A 474 -36.21 34.63 3.90
N LEU A 475 -36.92 33.86 4.74
CA LEU A 475 -36.64 33.60 6.14
C LEU A 475 -36.20 32.15 6.33
N GLY A 476 -35.45 31.86 7.40
CA GLY A 476 -35.01 30.51 7.75
C GLY A 476 -33.50 30.34 7.80
N ASN A 477 -33.03 29.11 7.61
CA ASN A 477 -31.64 28.73 7.88
C ASN A 477 -30.76 28.92 6.64
N TYR A 478 -29.71 29.71 6.82
CA TYR A 478 -28.71 30.03 5.81
C TYR A 478 -27.34 29.47 6.21
N THR A 479 -26.49 29.26 5.21
CA THR A 479 -25.07 28.96 5.40
C THR A 479 -24.24 29.84 4.48
N LEU A 480 -23.38 30.66 5.07
CA LEU A 480 -22.31 31.36 4.36
C LEU A 480 -21.11 30.42 4.24
N LYS A 481 -20.85 29.93 3.02
CA LYS A 481 -19.68 29.10 2.69
C LYS A 481 -18.64 29.96 1.96
N LEU A 482 -17.43 29.99 2.52
CA LEU A 482 -16.23 30.58 1.94
C LEU A 482 -15.31 29.45 1.50
N GLN A 483 -14.98 29.37 0.22
CA GLN A 483 -14.17 28.31 -0.34
C GLN A 483 -12.97 28.92 -1.07
N VAL A 484 -11.75 28.50 -0.74
CA VAL A 484 -10.59 28.85 -1.56
C VAL A 484 -10.64 28.03 -2.85
N VAL A 485 -10.49 28.70 -3.99
CA VAL A 485 -10.47 28.10 -5.32
C VAL A 485 -9.30 28.62 -6.15
N LEU A 486 -8.89 27.84 -7.15
CA LEU A 486 -7.93 28.29 -8.17
C LEU A 486 -8.60 29.27 -9.13
N ASN A 487 -8.01 30.45 -9.34
CA ASN A 487 -8.56 31.49 -10.22
C ASN A 487 -8.80 31.01 -11.67
N GLU A 488 -7.95 30.11 -12.17
CA GLU A 488 -7.98 29.68 -13.58
C GLU A 488 -9.03 28.59 -13.86
N SER A 489 -9.32 27.75 -12.86
CA SER A 489 -10.16 26.56 -13.05
C SER A 489 -11.38 26.49 -12.13
N ASN A 490 -11.49 27.42 -11.16
CA ASN A 490 -12.44 27.36 -10.06
C ASN A 490 -12.41 26.04 -9.26
N ALA A 491 -11.31 25.28 -9.37
CA ALA A 491 -11.16 24.03 -8.63
C ALA A 491 -10.93 24.31 -7.14
N ASP A 492 -11.60 23.53 -6.29
CA ASP A 492 -11.46 23.53 -4.83
C ASP A 492 -10.41 22.52 -4.33
N THR A 493 -9.66 21.92 -5.25
CA THR A 493 -8.59 20.96 -4.96
C THR A 493 -7.30 21.33 -5.71
N TYR A 494 -6.16 21.00 -5.10
CA TYR A 494 -4.83 21.13 -5.71
C TYR A 494 -3.94 19.97 -5.27
N ALA A 495 -3.30 19.29 -6.22
CA ALA A 495 -2.44 18.13 -6.00
C ALA A 495 -3.09 17.03 -5.11
N GLY A 496 -4.36 16.72 -5.37
CA GLY A 496 -5.12 15.71 -4.62
C GLY A 496 -5.57 16.14 -3.22
N ARG A 497 -5.36 17.40 -2.82
CA ARG A 497 -5.77 17.96 -1.53
C ARG A 497 -6.88 18.98 -1.69
N SER A 498 -7.82 19.04 -0.75
CA SER A 498 -8.83 20.11 -0.70
C SER A 498 -8.22 21.42 -0.24
N LEU A 499 -8.61 22.51 -0.90
CA LEU A 499 -8.25 23.86 -0.51
C LEU A 499 -9.08 24.30 0.71
N PRO A 500 -8.55 25.21 1.55
CA PRO A 500 -9.20 25.62 2.78
C PRO A 500 -10.62 26.19 2.56
N SER A 501 -11.53 25.92 3.50
CA SER A 501 -12.88 26.44 3.47
C SER A 501 -13.40 26.76 4.87
N LYS A 502 -14.39 27.65 4.96
CA LYS A 502 -15.09 28.00 6.20
C LYS A 502 -16.58 28.09 5.93
N ALA A 503 -17.38 27.53 6.83
CA ALA A 503 -18.83 27.61 6.75
C ALA A 503 -19.39 28.20 8.05
N ILE A 504 -20.22 29.24 7.92
CA ILE A 504 -20.92 29.88 9.04
C ILE A 504 -22.41 29.68 8.80
N LYS A 505 -23.08 29.01 9.73
CA LYS A 505 -24.53 28.81 9.70
C LYS A 505 -25.20 29.93 10.49
N PHE A 506 -26.33 30.44 10.00
CA PHE A 506 -27.13 31.47 10.68
C PHE A 506 -28.59 31.35 10.24
N SER A 507 -29.49 32.05 10.93
CA SER A 507 -30.92 32.05 10.61
C SER A 507 -31.44 33.48 10.47
N VAL A 508 -32.36 33.69 9.54
CA VAL A 508 -33.04 34.98 9.33
C VAL A 508 -34.48 34.86 9.81
N LYS A 509 -34.92 35.79 10.65
CA LYS A 509 -36.30 35.93 11.14
C LYS A 509 -36.93 37.23 10.64
N GLU A 510 -38.22 37.40 10.82
CA GLU A 510 -38.98 38.61 10.48
C GLU A 510 -38.37 39.89 11.08
N GLY A 511 -38.45 40.98 10.31
CA GLY A 511 -38.00 42.31 10.71
C GLY A 511 -38.98 43.01 11.67
N LYS A 512 -38.65 44.26 12.02
CA LYS A 512 -39.57 45.10 12.80
C LYS A 512 -40.82 45.45 11.97
N PRO A 513 -42.00 45.61 12.60
CA PRO A 513 -43.21 46.06 11.90
C PRO A 513 -42.99 47.43 11.24
N GLU A 514 -43.31 47.54 9.95
CA GLU A 514 -43.27 48.81 9.20
C GLU A 514 -44.62 49.12 8.55
N LYS A 515 -45.31 48.09 8.06
CA LYS A 515 -46.60 48.20 7.37
C LYS A 515 -47.65 47.41 8.12
N PHE A 516 -48.91 47.80 7.95
CA PHE A 516 -50.03 47.01 8.41
C PHE A 516 -51.12 46.96 7.34
N SER A 517 -51.85 45.86 7.33
CA SER A 517 -53.06 45.68 6.54
C SER A 517 -54.22 45.26 7.45
N PHE A 518 -55.42 45.59 7.02
CA PHE A 518 -56.64 45.12 7.68
C PHE A 518 -56.99 43.74 7.14
N GLY A 519 -57.20 42.79 8.04
CA GLY A 519 -57.74 41.48 7.68
C GLY A 519 -59.21 41.56 7.25
N LEU A 520 -59.76 40.45 6.78
CA LEU A 520 -61.17 40.35 6.41
C LEU A 520 -62.06 40.66 7.62
N LEU A 521 -63.02 41.54 7.38
CA LEU A 521 -64.00 42.01 8.35
C LEU A 521 -65.28 41.20 8.19
N ASP A 522 -65.66 40.45 9.23
CA ASP A 522 -66.85 39.60 9.20
C ASP A 522 -68.14 40.44 9.30
N SER A 523 -68.76 40.68 8.14
CA SER A 523 -70.06 41.36 7.99
C SER A 523 -71.22 40.44 8.41
N PRO A 524 -72.33 40.95 9.02
CA PRO A 524 -72.72 42.36 9.10
C PRO A 524 -72.50 43.06 10.46
N PHE A 525 -72.10 44.32 10.42
CA PHE A 525 -71.93 45.20 11.58
C PHE A 525 -73.26 45.79 12.07
N ARG A 526 -73.43 45.92 13.40
CA ARG A 526 -74.63 46.49 14.03
C ARG A 526 -74.33 47.84 14.69
N VAL A 527 -75.23 48.80 14.52
CA VAL A 527 -75.14 50.12 15.15
C VAL A 527 -75.14 49.96 16.67
N GLY A 528 -74.17 50.59 17.34
CA GLY A 528 -74.02 50.56 18.80
C GLY A 528 -73.29 49.33 19.36
N VAL A 529 -72.81 48.41 18.52
CA VAL A 529 -72.06 47.21 18.95
C VAL A 529 -70.59 47.32 18.51
N PRO A 530 -69.61 47.28 19.43
CA PRO A 530 -68.19 47.27 19.07
C PRO A 530 -67.83 46.02 18.25
N PHE A 531 -66.87 46.17 17.33
CA PHE A 531 -66.32 45.06 16.55
C PHE A 531 -64.80 45.18 16.46
N ASN A 532 -64.13 44.05 16.24
CA ASN A 532 -62.69 43.98 16.14
C ASN A 532 -62.23 44.19 14.70
N ILE A 533 -61.15 44.95 14.55
CA ILE A 533 -60.46 45.10 13.27
C ILE A 533 -59.17 44.29 13.36
N PRO A 534 -59.05 43.15 12.65
CA PRO A 534 -57.82 42.37 12.67
C PRO A 534 -56.71 43.16 11.94
N LEU A 535 -55.59 43.35 12.63
CA LEU A 535 -54.39 43.98 12.08
C LEU A 535 -53.37 42.90 11.76
N GLU A 536 -52.97 42.80 10.49
CA GLU A 536 -51.81 42.03 10.07
C GLU A 536 -50.63 42.98 9.89
N LEU A 537 -49.57 42.73 10.64
CA LEU A 537 -48.36 43.54 10.59
C LEU A 537 -47.34 42.89 9.68
N GLN A 538 -46.67 43.70 8.88
CA GLN A 538 -45.64 43.27 7.96
C GLN A 538 -44.37 44.09 8.19
N ASP A 539 -43.21 43.42 8.08
CA ASP A 539 -41.93 44.10 7.99
C ASP A 539 -41.76 44.84 6.65
N GLU A 540 -40.66 45.57 6.49
CA GLU A 540 -40.35 46.32 5.27
C GLU A 540 -40.34 45.44 3.99
N PHE A 541 -40.11 44.13 4.15
CA PHE A 541 -40.02 43.13 3.08
C PHE A 541 -41.31 42.33 2.87
N GLY A 542 -42.38 42.61 3.64
CA GLY A 542 -43.68 41.96 3.52
C GLY A 542 -43.81 40.65 4.31
N HIS A 543 -42.91 40.34 5.24
CA HIS A 543 -43.09 39.18 6.12
C HIS A 543 -44.01 39.52 7.29
N ILE A 544 -44.92 38.60 7.63
CA ILE A 544 -45.78 38.74 8.81
C ILE A 544 -44.91 38.81 10.06
N THR A 545 -45.11 39.84 10.87
CA THR A 545 -44.34 40.09 12.09
C THR A 545 -45.26 40.41 13.27
N GLN A 546 -44.71 40.43 14.48
CA GLN A 546 -45.45 40.72 15.70
C GLN A 546 -45.07 42.10 16.26
N LEU A 547 -46.00 42.74 16.97
CA LEU A 547 -45.72 43.97 17.70
C LEU A 547 -44.63 43.73 18.74
N SER A 548 -43.55 44.52 18.68
CA SER A 548 -42.58 44.60 19.75
C SER A 548 -43.20 45.31 20.96
N ALA A 549 -42.79 44.93 22.18
CA ALA A 549 -43.27 45.54 23.42
C ALA A 549 -42.96 47.06 23.53
N ASP A 550 -42.11 47.56 22.64
CA ASP A 550 -41.61 48.94 22.61
C ASP A 550 -42.57 49.91 21.89
N VAL A 551 -43.59 49.39 21.20
CA VAL A 551 -44.57 50.20 20.46
C VAL A 551 -45.82 50.39 21.31
N GLN A 552 -46.07 51.63 21.76
CA GLN A 552 -47.29 51.99 22.49
C GLN A 552 -48.35 52.54 21.53
N PRO A 553 -49.58 52.00 21.54
CA PRO A 553 -50.66 52.57 20.75
C PRO A 553 -51.06 53.94 21.30
N VAL A 554 -51.21 54.92 20.41
CA VAL A 554 -51.71 56.25 20.74
C VAL A 554 -53.10 56.39 20.14
N LEU A 555 -54.08 56.76 20.98
CA LEU A 555 -55.44 57.01 20.55
C LEU A 555 -55.61 58.52 20.32
N GLU A 556 -55.93 58.91 19.09
CA GLU A 556 -56.23 60.30 18.73
C GLU A 556 -57.66 60.39 18.20
N ALA A 557 -58.43 61.36 18.71
CA ALA A 557 -59.77 61.68 18.23
C ALA A 557 -59.89 63.18 17.99
N SER A 558 -60.66 63.56 16.97
CA SER A 558 -60.85 64.96 16.55
C SER A 558 -61.69 65.78 17.54
N ASN A 559 -62.37 65.13 18.49
CA ASN A 559 -63.13 65.77 19.55
C ASN A 559 -62.70 65.19 20.91
N SER A 560 -62.36 66.07 21.85
CA SER A 560 -61.93 65.75 23.21
C SER A 560 -62.99 65.00 24.02
N GLU A 561 -64.29 65.29 23.82
CA GLU A 561 -65.38 64.56 24.50
C GLU A 561 -65.49 63.10 24.01
N LEU A 562 -65.16 62.88 22.74
CA LEU A 562 -65.14 61.55 22.11
C LEU A 562 -63.98 60.71 22.65
N LEU A 563 -62.83 61.36 22.91
CA LEU A 563 -61.63 60.75 23.46
C LEU A 563 -61.85 60.30 24.92
N GLU A 564 -62.53 61.12 25.74
CA GLU A 564 -62.96 60.75 27.10
C GLU A 564 -63.94 59.56 27.08
N PHE A 565 -64.94 59.59 26.19
CA PHE A 565 -65.92 58.51 26.06
C PHE A 565 -65.28 57.16 25.65
N ILE A 566 -64.35 57.18 24.68
CA ILE A 566 -63.64 55.97 24.24
C ILE A 566 -62.70 55.45 25.35
N SER A 567 -62.02 56.33 26.08
CA SER A 567 -61.16 55.95 27.21
C SER A 567 -61.94 55.27 28.34
N ALA A 568 -63.20 55.67 28.57
CA ALA A 568 -64.09 55.08 29.56
C ALA A 568 -64.66 53.71 29.14
N LEU A 569 -64.69 53.42 27.83
CA LEU A 569 -65.21 52.16 27.26
C LEU A 569 -64.16 51.05 27.13
N SER A 570 -62.88 51.30 27.42
CA SER A 570 -61.80 50.32 27.26
C SER A 570 -61.34 49.74 28.60
N PRO A 571 -61.98 48.65 29.10
CA PRO A 571 -61.33 47.78 30.05
C PRO A 571 -60.57 46.70 29.26
N GLN A 572 -59.24 46.84 29.25
CA GLN A 572 -58.26 45.79 28.96
C GLN A 572 -57.96 45.47 27.47
N SER A 573 -56.72 45.82 27.09
CA SER A 573 -55.88 45.10 26.12
C SER A 573 -56.47 44.79 24.74
N GLY A 574 -56.91 45.83 24.03
CA GLY A 574 -57.20 45.76 22.59
C GLY A 574 -57.32 47.14 21.97
N VAL A 575 -56.75 47.35 20.78
CA VAL A 575 -56.95 48.59 20.01
C VAL A 575 -58.38 48.57 19.45
N THR A 576 -59.27 49.39 20.01
CA THR A 576 -60.66 49.52 19.54
C THR A 576 -60.83 50.85 18.82
N ILE A 577 -61.09 50.82 17.51
CA ILE A 577 -61.45 52.01 16.74
C ILE A 577 -62.98 52.09 16.66
N CYS A 578 -63.58 53.09 17.30
CA CYS A 578 -65.03 53.28 17.33
C CYS A 578 -65.47 54.46 16.43
N HIS A 579 -66.18 54.11 15.34
CA HIS A 579 -67.01 54.93 14.44
C HIS A 579 -66.41 55.69 13.24
N PHE A 580 -67.09 55.52 12.09
CA PHE A 580 -67.07 56.37 10.89
C PHE A 580 -68.31 57.29 10.88
N TYR A 581 -68.16 58.56 10.52
CA TYR A 581 -69.28 59.43 10.14
C TYR A 581 -69.30 59.67 8.63
N CYS A 582 -70.46 59.41 8.02
CA CYS A 582 -70.79 59.78 6.66
C CYS A 582 -71.65 61.04 6.71
N SER A 583 -71.18 62.18 6.21
CA SER A 583 -72.01 63.40 6.10
C SER A 583 -72.54 63.53 4.67
N ALA A 584 -73.86 63.35 4.50
CA ALA A 584 -74.58 63.74 3.31
C ALA A 584 -74.89 65.25 3.36
N SER A 585 -74.53 65.98 2.32
CA SER A 585 -74.88 67.40 2.15
C SER A 585 -76.31 67.55 1.62
N PRO A 586 -77.16 68.42 2.19
CA PRO A 586 -78.43 68.80 1.57
C PRO A 586 -78.26 70.00 0.63
N SER A 587 -78.87 69.84 -0.56
CA SER A 587 -79.09 70.74 -1.72
C SER A 587 -77.88 71.33 -2.42
#